data_AF-A0A4Q6ANF0-F1
#
_entry.id   AF-A0A4Q6ANF0-F1
#
_cell.length_a   1.000
_cell.length_b   1.000
_cell.length_c   1.000
_cell.angle_alpha   90.00
_cell.angle_beta   90.00
_cell.angle_gamma   90.00
#
_symmetry.space_group_name_H-M   'P 1'
#
loop_
_entity.id
_entity.type
_entity.pdbx_description
1 polymer ?
#
loop_
_entity_poly.entity_id
_entity_poly.type
_entity_poly.pdbx_seq_one_letter_code
_entity_poly.pdbx_strand_id
1 'polypeptide(L)'
;MISSRSVASSSTRPKIIGEPGSSTHPFPLSFSFVMNIVDFHKDLAPVYTIDNELPIPEETMEHWQGYKGSKPVRIRNAAATQIQNDAYGELVLTLAPIYRDERFHHLRNAHLEKMLLWLGEKCIQSIGQPDAGLWELRGLQQEHTFTNIMCWAGLDRIVKIMELAPFPSAESTALGRFRQHRERAASRIREATVDGIVRNGPEDDSFDASVLLLPILGYPDRDLCLSTTIGIAKALAADDPKGESPYLYRYKRQDDFGKPESAFLTG
;
A
#
# COMPACT_ATOMS: atom_id res chain seq x y z
N MET A 1 42.36 12.76 -42.11
CA MET A 1 42.11 13.87 -41.18
C MET A 1 40.92 13.48 -40.32
N ILE A 2 41.20 12.98 -39.13
CA ILE A 2 40.20 12.48 -38.17
C ILE A 2 39.69 13.71 -37.41
N SER A 3 38.44 14.09 -37.63
CA SER A 3 37.79 15.21 -36.92
C SER A 3 37.03 14.66 -35.72
N SER A 4 37.68 14.70 -34.56
CA SER A 4 37.07 14.46 -33.25
C SER A 4 36.07 15.59 -32.91
N ARG A 5 34.77 15.29 -32.93
CA ARG A 5 33.76 16.14 -32.27
C ARG A 5 33.51 15.59 -30.86
N SER A 6 34.03 16.33 -29.88
CA SER A 6 33.67 16.20 -28.47
C SER A 6 32.18 16.57 -28.32
N VAL A 7 31.37 15.62 -27.86
CA VAL A 7 30.00 15.88 -27.39
C VAL A 7 30.11 16.05 -25.89
N ALA A 8 30.06 17.29 -25.42
CA ALA A 8 29.89 17.60 -24.02
C ALA A 8 28.48 17.19 -23.60
N SER A 9 28.35 16.11 -22.83
CA SER A 9 27.09 15.76 -22.16
C SER A 9 26.94 16.65 -20.92
N SER A 10 26.21 17.76 -21.06
CA SER A 10 25.71 18.49 -19.90
C SER A 10 24.50 17.74 -19.33
N SER A 11 24.77 16.64 -18.62
CA SER A 11 23.82 16.01 -17.71
C SER A 11 23.69 16.93 -16.49
N THR A 12 22.75 17.87 -16.53
CA THR A 12 22.31 18.59 -15.33
C THR A 12 21.56 17.60 -14.43
N ARG A 13 22.28 17.04 -13.43
CA ARG A 13 21.65 16.38 -12.29
C ARG A 13 20.68 17.35 -11.61
N PRO A 14 19.43 16.96 -11.30
CA PRO A 14 18.61 17.73 -10.38
C PRO A 14 19.25 17.68 -8.99
N LYS A 15 19.41 18.85 -8.33
CA LYS A 15 19.81 18.92 -6.92
C LYS A 15 18.64 18.41 -6.08
N ILE A 16 18.71 17.16 -5.60
CA ILE A 16 17.65 16.53 -4.77
C ILE A 16 17.93 16.67 -3.26
N ILE A 17 19.06 17.23 -2.87
CA ILE A 17 19.33 17.54 -1.46
C ILE A 17 19.75 19.01 -1.41
N GLY A 18 18.98 19.81 -0.68
CA GLY A 18 19.30 21.22 -0.44
C GLY A 18 20.71 21.33 0.13
N GLU A 19 21.49 22.26 -0.41
CA GLU A 19 22.75 22.64 0.23
C GLU A 19 22.46 23.04 1.69
N PRO A 20 23.33 22.67 2.65
CA PRO A 20 23.13 23.01 4.05
C PRO A 20 23.20 24.52 4.20
N GLY A 21 22.04 25.19 4.19
CA GLY A 21 21.95 26.64 4.23
C GLY A 21 20.62 27.26 3.74
N SER A 22 19.78 26.57 2.95
CA SER A 22 18.48 27.13 2.54
C SER A 22 17.36 26.71 3.50
N SER A 23 17.16 27.51 4.54
CA SER A 23 16.03 27.39 5.46
C SER A 23 14.71 27.75 4.76
N THR A 24 13.98 26.75 4.27
CA THR A 24 12.51 26.59 4.34
C THR A 24 12.11 25.39 3.47
N HIS A 25 12.07 24.18 4.05
CA HIS A 25 11.21 23.15 3.45
C HIS A 25 9.77 23.53 3.82
N PRO A 26 8.88 23.79 2.84
CA PRO A 26 7.49 24.18 3.15
C PRO A 26 6.73 23.06 3.88
N PHE A 27 7.27 21.83 3.89
CA PHE A 27 6.69 20.65 4.51
C PHE A 27 7.74 19.85 5.31
N PRO A 28 7.31 19.01 6.27
CA PRO A 28 8.17 17.97 6.83
C PRO A 28 8.82 17.14 5.71
N LEU A 29 10.09 16.74 5.88
CA LEU A 29 10.85 15.99 4.86
C LEU A 29 10.12 14.71 4.40
N SER A 30 9.40 14.03 5.29
CA SER A 30 8.60 12.84 4.99
C SER A 30 7.43 13.13 4.05
N PHE A 31 6.75 14.27 4.21
CA PHE A 31 5.65 14.67 3.33
C PHE A 31 6.17 14.99 1.92
N SER A 32 7.27 15.74 1.83
CA SER A 32 7.87 16.08 0.54
C SER A 32 8.34 14.84 -0.22
N PHE A 33 8.87 13.83 0.50
CA PHE A 33 9.25 12.55 -0.09
C PHE A 33 8.05 11.83 -0.74
N VAL A 34 6.94 11.69 -0.01
CA VAL A 34 5.73 11.02 -0.53
C VAL A 34 5.15 11.76 -1.74
N MET A 35 5.07 13.08 -1.69
CA MET A 35 4.56 13.88 -2.81
C MET A 35 5.44 13.73 -4.06
N ASN A 36 6.76 13.77 -3.88
CA ASN A 36 7.70 13.58 -4.98
C ASN A 36 7.54 12.21 -5.65
N ILE A 37 7.35 11.14 -4.87
CA ILE A 37 7.11 9.80 -5.46
C ILE A 37 5.92 9.84 -6.42
N VAL A 38 4.81 10.43 -6.00
CA VAL A 38 3.60 10.48 -6.84
C VAL A 38 3.79 11.36 -8.08
N ASP A 39 4.57 12.43 -7.97
CA ASP A 39 4.81 13.36 -9.09
C ASP A 39 5.73 12.80 -10.16
N PHE A 40 6.71 11.97 -9.79
CA PHE A 40 7.72 11.47 -10.71
C PHE A 40 7.40 10.12 -11.33
N HIS A 41 6.41 9.39 -10.79
CA HIS A 41 6.12 8.02 -11.21
C HIS A 41 4.68 7.87 -11.73
N LYS A 42 4.55 7.24 -12.91
CA LYS A 42 3.24 6.98 -13.55
C LYS A 42 2.41 5.93 -12.79
N ASP A 43 3.11 5.02 -12.13
CA ASP A 43 2.58 3.90 -11.35
C ASP A 43 3.44 3.79 -10.09
N LEU A 44 2.84 3.35 -8.98
CA LEU A 44 3.61 3.17 -7.74
C LEU A 44 4.35 1.83 -7.77
N ALA A 45 5.62 1.85 -7.40
CA ALA A 45 6.40 0.67 -7.06
C ALA A 45 6.28 0.36 -5.55
N PRO A 46 6.41 -0.93 -5.15
CA PRO A 46 6.47 -1.34 -3.74
C PRO A 46 7.58 -0.65 -2.93
N VAL A 47 8.69 -0.34 -3.59
CA VAL A 47 9.90 0.15 -2.95
C VAL A 47 10.61 1.20 -3.79
N TYR A 48 11.20 2.19 -3.11
CA TYR A 48 12.00 3.25 -3.71
C TYR A 48 13.31 3.43 -2.93
N THR A 49 14.34 3.93 -3.62
CA THR A 49 15.53 4.42 -2.92
C THR A 49 15.23 5.75 -2.21
N ILE A 50 16.09 6.18 -1.29
CA ILE A 50 15.96 7.48 -0.61
C ILE A 50 16.02 8.66 -1.59
N ASP A 51 16.61 8.45 -2.77
CA ASP A 51 16.71 9.43 -3.86
C ASP A 51 15.50 9.38 -4.83
N ASN A 52 14.42 8.68 -4.47
CA ASN A 52 13.21 8.44 -5.27
C ASN A 52 13.43 7.64 -6.56
N GLU A 53 14.55 6.93 -6.68
CA GLU A 53 14.82 6.09 -7.84
C GLU A 53 14.05 4.77 -7.77
N LEU A 54 13.75 4.23 -8.94
CA LEU A 54 13.12 2.93 -9.07
C LEU A 54 14.04 1.82 -8.55
N PRO A 55 13.44 0.74 -8.05
CA PRO A 55 14.17 -0.24 -7.28
C PRO A 55 15.10 -1.09 -8.15
N ILE A 56 16.27 -1.39 -7.59
CA ILE A 56 17.37 -2.11 -8.25
C ILE A 56 17.19 -3.62 -8.00
N PRO A 57 17.42 -4.50 -8.99
CA PRO A 57 17.25 -5.94 -8.84
C PRO A 57 18.01 -6.53 -7.66
N GLU A 58 17.33 -7.41 -6.90
CA GLU A 58 17.90 -8.19 -5.79
C GLU A 58 19.14 -8.96 -6.24
N GLU A 59 20.15 -8.99 -5.36
CA GLU A 59 21.42 -9.68 -5.61
C GLU A 59 21.79 -10.57 -4.42
N THR A 60 22.30 -11.78 -4.72
CA THR A 60 22.75 -12.72 -3.70
C THR A 60 24.23 -12.52 -3.39
N MET A 61 24.55 -12.37 -2.11
CA MET A 61 25.91 -12.20 -1.62
C MET A 61 26.48 -13.53 -1.16
N GLU A 62 27.09 -14.28 -2.08
CA GLU A 62 27.61 -15.64 -1.83
C GLU A 62 28.64 -15.71 -0.69
N HIS A 63 29.40 -14.63 -0.51
CA HIS A 63 30.49 -14.55 0.47
C HIS A 63 30.05 -14.06 1.86
N TRP A 64 28.77 -13.70 2.03
CA TRP A 64 28.27 -13.17 3.30
C TRP A 64 27.62 -14.27 4.14
N GLN A 65 27.80 -14.19 5.46
CA GLN A 65 27.13 -15.07 6.41
C GLN A 65 26.00 -14.30 7.09
N GLY A 66 24.77 -14.79 6.92
CA GLY A 66 23.61 -14.19 7.56
C GLY A 66 23.60 -14.43 9.07
N TYR A 67 22.71 -13.71 9.76
CA TYR A 67 22.49 -13.90 11.18
C TYR A 67 22.20 -15.38 11.49
N LYS A 68 22.85 -15.93 12.52
CA LYS A 68 22.78 -17.37 12.87
C LYS A 68 23.07 -18.33 11.71
N GLY A 69 23.84 -17.92 10.71
CA GLY A 69 24.18 -18.74 9.56
C GLY A 69 23.10 -18.85 8.49
N SER A 70 22.03 -18.04 8.57
CA SER A 70 20.99 -17.98 7.54
C SER A 70 21.58 -17.68 6.16
N LYS A 71 21.09 -18.42 5.16
CA LYS A 71 21.48 -18.28 3.75
C LYS A 71 20.26 -18.45 2.83
N PRO A 72 20.25 -17.83 1.64
CA PRO A 72 21.27 -16.89 1.16
C PRO A 72 21.12 -15.50 1.78
N VAL A 73 22.23 -14.75 1.87
CA VAL A 73 22.21 -13.32 2.19
C VAL A 73 21.93 -12.55 0.90
N ARG A 74 20.96 -11.64 0.94
CA ARG A 74 20.55 -10.84 -0.22
C ARG A 74 20.65 -9.36 0.09
N ILE A 75 20.96 -8.57 -0.93
CA ILE A 75 20.91 -7.11 -0.90
C ILE A 75 19.89 -6.60 -1.91
N ARG A 76 19.41 -5.37 -1.70
CA ARG A 76 18.26 -4.77 -2.42
C ARG A 76 16.96 -5.56 -2.15
N ASN A 77 15.91 -5.37 -2.95
CA ASN A 77 14.61 -5.98 -2.69
C ASN A 77 14.02 -6.59 -3.97
N ALA A 78 13.57 -7.84 -3.93
CA ALA A 78 12.92 -8.52 -5.05
C ALA A 78 11.50 -8.00 -5.35
N ALA A 79 10.84 -7.37 -4.38
CA ALA A 79 9.55 -6.70 -4.58
C ALA A 79 9.64 -5.53 -5.59
N ALA A 80 10.86 -5.11 -5.93
CA ALA A 80 11.15 -4.12 -6.97
C ALA A 80 10.35 -4.30 -8.27
N THR A 81 10.13 -5.54 -8.67
CA THR A 81 9.46 -5.89 -9.93
C THR A 81 8.01 -6.33 -9.74
N GLN A 82 7.53 -6.34 -8.50
CA GLN A 82 6.17 -6.75 -8.18
C GLN A 82 5.19 -5.60 -8.41
N ILE A 83 3.98 -5.96 -8.84
CA ILE A 83 2.85 -5.03 -8.89
C ILE A 83 2.12 -5.19 -7.56
N GLN A 84 1.94 -4.09 -6.83
CA GLN A 84 1.15 -4.00 -5.61
C GLN A 84 0.17 -2.84 -5.76
N ASN A 85 -1.11 -3.16 -5.78
CA ASN A 85 -2.15 -2.19 -6.11
C ASN A 85 -2.78 -1.55 -4.86
N ASP A 86 -2.45 -2.04 -3.67
CA ASP A 86 -2.91 -1.52 -2.38
C ASP A 86 -2.33 -0.13 -2.05
N ALA A 87 -1.09 0.14 -2.48
CA ALA A 87 -0.36 1.38 -2.20
C ALA A 87 -1.13 2.66 -2.55
N TYR A 88 -1.96 2.63 -3.60
CA TYR A 88 -2.77 3.79 -3.98
C TYR A 88 -3.77 4.15 -2.88
N GLY A 89 -4.44 3.16 -2.29
CA GLY A 89 -5.37 3.35 -1.17
C GLY A 89 -4.65 3.79 0.10
N GLU A 90 -3.49 3.20 0.38
CA GLU A 90 -2.65 3.55 1.54
C GLU A 90 -2.17 5.01 1.50
N LEU A 91 -1.74 5.50 0.33
CA LEU A 91 -1.35 6.90 0.16
C LEU A 91 -2.53 7.84 0.37
N VAL A 92 -3.73 7.49 -0.12
CA VAL A 92 -4.93 8.28 0.18
C VAL A 92 -5.19 8.32 1.67
N LEU A 93 -5.10 7.18 2.37
CA LEU A 93 -5.28 7.12 3.83
C LEU A 93 -4.25 7.95 4.58
N THR A 94 -3.01 8.01 4.09
CA THR A 94 -1.92 8.82 4.64
C THR A 94 -2.18 10.32 4.46
N LEU A 95 -2.73 10.72 3.31
CA LEU A 95 -2.97 12.12 2.97
C LEU A 95 -4.31 12.65 3.51
N ALA A 96 -5.33 11.80 3.67
CA ALA A 96 -6.68 12.19 4.08
C ALA A 96 -6.76 12.99 5.41
N PRO A 97 -5.94 12.72 6.45
CA PRO A 97 -5.94 13.51 7.68
C PRO A 97 -5.70 15.01 7.48
N ILE A 98 -5.01 15.40 6.40
CA ILE A 98 -4.76 16.82 6.04
C ILE A 98 -6.07 17.60 5.91
N TYR A 99 -7.12 16.96 5.42
CA TYR A 99 -8.44 17.57 5.23
C TYR A 99 -9.31 17.55 6.50
N ARG A 100 -8.89 16.84 7.56
CA ARG A 100 -9.62 16.77 8.83
C ARG A 100 -9.03 17.63 9.93
N ASP A 101 -7.75 17.97 9.83
CA ASP A 101 -7.02 18.72 10.82
C ASP A 101 -6.61 20.09 10.25
N GLU A 102 -7.15 21.15 10.85
CA GLU A 102 -6.95 22.52 10.39
C GLU A 102 -5.49 23.00 10.50
N ARG A 103 -4.65 22.34 11.30
CA ARG A 103 -3.20 22.63 11.34
C ARG A 103 -2.55 22.44 9.97
N PHE A 104 -3.11 21.59 9.12
CA PHE A 104 -2.61 21.30 7.78
C PHE A 104 -3.39 22.01 6.67
N HIS A 105 -4.23 22.99 6.98
CA HIS A 105 -5.02 23.72 5.99
C HIS A 105 -4.17 24.29 4.84
N HIS A 106 -2.98 24.79 5.13
CA HIS A 106 -2.03 25.32 4.15
C HIS A 106 -1.54 24.29 3.11
N LEU A 107 -1.71 22.99 3.37
CA LEU A 107 -1.40 21.90 2.43
C LEU A 107 -2.53 21.64 1.43
N ARG A 108 -3.75 22.11 1.72
CA ARG A 108 -4.95 21.88 0.91
C ARG A 108 -4.94 22.80 -0.31
N ASN A 109 -4.21 22.39 -1.33
CA ASN A 109 -4.05 23.14 -2.57
C ASN A 109 -4.43 22.28 -3.78
N ALA A 110 -4.55 22.92 -4.95
CA ALA A 110 -4.95 22.26 -6.20
C ALA A 110 -4.01 21.10 -6.61
N HIS A 111 -2.76 21.11 -6.14
CA HIS A 111 -1.83 20.01 -6.41
C HIS A 111 -2.18 18.76 -5.59
N LEU A 112 -2.42 18.92 -4.28
CA LEU A 112 -2.89 17.81 -3.43
C LEU A 112 -4.26 17.27 -3.89
N GLU A 113 -5.17 18.14 -4.35
CA GLU A 113 -6.45 17.71 -4.91
C GLU A 113 -6.26 16.83 -6.16
N LYS A 114 -5.44 17.28 -7.13
CA LYS A 114 -5.12 16.50 -8.34
C LYS A 114 -4.48 15.17 -8.00
N MET A 115 -3.62 15.15 -6.98
CA MET A 115 -2.99 13.94 -6.49
C MET A 115 -4.02 12.96 -5.92
N LEU A 116 -4.93 13.42 -5.06
CA LEU A 116 -6.00 12.59 -4.52
C LEU A 116 -6.96 12.08 -5.60
N LEU A 117 -7.26 12.91 -6.60
CA LEU A 117 -8.04 12.51 -7.77
C LEU A 117 -7.32 11.38 -8.52
N TRP A 118 -6.05 11.56 -8.86
CA TRP A 118 -5.24 10.54 -9.53
C TRP A 118 -5.14 9.24 -8.72
N LEU A 119 -4.92 9.32 -7.41
CA LEU A 119 -4.91 8.14 -6.53
C LEU A 119 -6.27 7.43 -6.53
N GLY A 120 -7.37 8.18 -6.49
CA GLY A 120 -8.73 7.63 -6.59
C GLY A 120 -8.95 6.89 -7.90
N GLU A 121 -8.47 7.44 -9.02
CA GLU A 121 -8.50 6.78 -10.32
C GLU A 121 -7.70 5.47 -10.34
N LYS A 122 -6.54 5.45 -9.70
CA LYS A 122 -5.72 4.23 -9.56
C LYS A 122 -6.40 3.19 -8.68
N CYS A 123 -7.02 3.59 -7.57
CA CYS A 123 -7.87 2.70 -6.78
C CYS A 123 -8.98 2.08 -7.63
N ILE A 124 -9.67 2.88 -8.47
CA ILE A 124 -10.71 2.36 -9.37
C ILE A 124 -10.16 1.26 -10.29
N GLN A 125 -9.00 1.51 -10.90
CA GLN A 125 -8.36 0.56 -11.82
C GLN A 125 -7.90 -0.71 -11.11
N SER A 126 -7.56 -0.60 -9.84
CA SER A 126 -7.00 -1.68 -9.00
C SER A 126 -8.05 -2.65 -8.45
N ILE A 127 -9.33 -2.23 -8.35
CA ILE A 127 -10.38 -3.08 -7.76
C ILE A 127 -10.53 -4.37 -8.54
N GLY A 128 -10.31 -5.48 -7.84
CA GLY A 128 -10.36 -6.84 -8.37
C GLY A 128 -9.31 -7.16 -9.44
N GLN A 129 -8.16 -6.48 -9.40
CA GLN A 129 -7.02 -6.85 -10.23
C GLN A 129 -6.06 -7.75 -9.45
N PRO A 130 -5.46 -8.76 -10.12
CA PRO A 130 -4.38 -9.52 -9.53
C PRO A 130 -3.16 -8.66 -9.19
N ASP A 131 -2.56 -8.90 -8.03
CA ASP A 131 -1.30 -8.30 -7.59
C ASP A 131 -0.52 -9.27 -6.69
N ALA A 132 0.66 -8.87 -6.23
CA ALA A 132 1.52 -9.72 -5.39
C ALA A 132 1.07 -9.82 -3.92
N GLY A 133 0.08 -9.01 -3.51
CA GLY A 133 -0.31 -8.81 -2.13
C GLY A 133 0.81 -8.21 -1.26
N LEU A 134 0.47 -7.86 -0.02
CA LEU A 134 1.40 -7.19 0.90
C LEU A 134 2.53 -8.09 1.40
N TRP A 135 2.35 -9.41 1.31
CA TRP A 135 3.30 -10.39 1.83
C TRP A 135 4.46 -10.72 0.87
N GLU A 136 4.47 -10.10 -0.32
CA GLU A 136 5.57 -10.16 -1.30
C GLU A 136 5.98 -11.59 -1.69
N LEU A 137 5.03 -12.52 -1.73
CA LEU A 137 5.28 -13.90 -2.14
C LEU A 137 5.73 -13.96 -3.60
N ARG A 138 6.78 -14.72 -3.87
CA ARG A 138 7.44 -14.83 -5.18
C ARG A 138 6.57 -15.65 -6.13
N GLY A 139 6.22 -15.05 -7.27
CA GLY A 139 5.50 -15.73 -8.33
C GLY A 139 4.00 -15.93 -8.07
N LEU A 140 3.49 -15.48 -6.92
CA LEU A 140 2.06 -15.42 -6.66
C LEU A 140 1.53 -14.07 -7.15
N GLN A 141 0.56 -14.12 -8.06
CA GLN A 141 -0.29 -12.97 -8.35
C GLN A 141 -1.73 -13.43 -8.36
N GLN A 142 -2.56 -12.79 -7.53
CA GLN A 142 -3.98 -13.09 -7.45
C GLN A 142 -4.73 -11.87 -6.94
N GLU A 143 -6.06 -11.93 -6.96
CA GLU A 143 -6.85 -10.89 -6.33
C GLU A 143 -6.81 -11.03 -4.80
N HIS A 144 -6.33 -9.98 -4.13
CA HIS A 144 -6.29 -9.91 -2.68
C HIS A 144 -7.42 -9.02 -2.13
N THR A 145 -8.13 -9.53 -1.13
CA THR A 145 -9.08 -8.78 -0.32
C THR A 145 -8.42 -7.56 0.30
N PHE A 146 -7.16 -7.68 0.75
CA PHE A 146 -6.41 -6.56 1.31
C PHE A 146 -6.34 -5.35 0.36
N THR A 147 -5.99 -5.59 -0.90
CA THR A 147 -5.99 -4.56 -1.95
C THR A 147 -7.37 -3.94 -2.14
N ASN A 148 -8.42 -4.76 -2.17
CA ASN A 148 -9.80 -4.27 -2.26
C ASN A 148 -10.22 -3.45 -1.01
N ILE A 149 -9.75 -3.81 0.19
CA ILE A 149 -9.94 -3.05 1.43
C ILE A 149 -9.27 -1.68 1.32
N MET A 150 -8.01 -1.62 0.84
CA MET A 150 -7.30 -0.36 0.67
C MET A 150 -7.94 0.53 -0.40
N CYS A 151 -8.34 -0.04 -1.53
CA CYS A 151 -9.10 0.68 -2.56
C CYS A 151 -10.44 1.22 -2.00
N TRP A 152 -11.19 0.40 -1.26
CA TRP A 152 -12.43 0.81 -0.62
C TRP A 152 -12.19 1.97 0.35
N ALA A 153 -11.22 1.83 1.25
CA ALA A 153 -10.93 2.82 2.28
C ALA A 153 -10.43 4.14 1.70
N GLY A 154 -9.54 4.08 0.70
CA GLY A 154 -9.08 5.25 -0.04
C GLY A 154 -10.23 6.00 -0.72
N LEU A 155 -11.05 5.29 -1.50
CA LEU A 155 -12.23 5.88 -2.15
C LEU A 155 -13.22 6.45 -1.14
N ASP A 156 -13.45 5.77 -0.02
CA ASP A 156 -14.30 6.28 1.06
C ASP A 156 -13.76 7.59 1.65
N ARG A 157 -12.44 7.72 1.86
CA ARG A 157 -11.86 8.97 2.35
C ARG A 157 -11.95 10.09 1.33
N ILE A 158 -11.70 9.82 0.04
CA ILE A 158 -11.87 10.82 -1.02
C ILE A 158 -13.32 11.30 -1.08
N VAL A 159 -14.30 10.39 -1.08
CA VAL A 159 -15.72 10.73 -1.08
C VAL A 159 -16.07 11.63 0.11
N LYS A 160 -15.65 11.25 1.32
CA LYS A 160 -15.91 12.04 2.53
C LYS A 160 -15.28 13.43 2.49
N ILE A 161 -14.08 13.55 1.93
CA ILE A 161 -13.43 14.86 1.76
C ILE A 161 -14.21 15.72 0.77
N MET A 162 -14.56 15.18 -0.40
CA MET A 162 -15.30 15.90 -1.44
C MET A 162 -16.73 16.26 -1.03
N GLU A 163 -17.34 15.51 -0.11
CA GLU A 163 -18.64 15.82 0.50
C GLU A 163 -18.57 17.03 1.46
N LEU A 164 -17.44 17.21 2.15
CA LEU A 164 -17.20 18.37 3.01
C LEU A 164 -16.85 19.62 2.20
N ALA A 165 -15.98 19.46 1.19
CA ALA A 165 -15.57 20.53 0.30
C ALA A 165 -15.27 19.93 -1.09
N PRO A 166 -16.06 20.25 -2.13
CA PRO A 166 -15.76 19.79 -3.48
C PRO A 166 -14.38 20.27 -3.94
N PHE A 167 -13.62 19.39 -4.58
CA PHE A 167 -12.36 19.76 -5.22
C PHE A 167 -12.66 20.61 -6.46
N PRO A 168 -12.23 21.88 -6.53
CA PRO A 168 -12.44 22.71 -7.71
C PRO A 168 -11.76 22.16 -8.97
N SER A 169 -10.71 21.34 -8.79
CA SER A 169 -10.00 20.67 -9.88
C SER A 169 -10.70 19.41 -10.41
N ALA A 170 -11.77 18.93 -9.78
CA ALA A 170 -12.49 17.72 -10.17
C ALA A 170 -13.55 17.98 -11.25
N GLU A 171 -13.74 17.00 -12.13
CA GLU A 171 -14.92 16.95 -13.01
C GLU A 171 -16.21 16.81 -12.18
N SER A 172 -17.32 17.33 -12.70
CA SER A 172 -18.61 17.34 -11.98
C SER A 172 -19.14 15.94 -11.63
N THR A 173 -18.72 14.91 -12.38
CA THR A 173 -19.12 13.51 -12.18
C THR A 173 -18.23 12.74 -11.21
N ALA A 174 -17.06 13.29 -10.83
CA ALA A 174 -16.03 12.58 -10.07
C ALA A 174 -16.54 12.02 -8.74
N LEU A 175 -17.29 12.80 -7.97
CA LEU A 175 -17.85 12.35 -6.69
C LEU A 175 -18.80 11.16 -6.85
N GLY A 176 -19.71 11.22 -7.84
CA GLY A 176 -20.64 10.12 -8.12
C GLY A 176 -19.91 8.85 -8.55
N ARG A 177 -18.88 9.01 -9.38
CA ARG A 177 -18.02 7.92 -9.83
C ARG A 177 -17.24 7.27 -8.68
N PHE A 178 -16.61 8.04 -7.80
CA PHE A 178 -15.93 7.47 -6.63
C PHE A 178 -16.87 6.76 -5.67
N ARG A 179 -18.09 7.27 -5.45
CA ARG A 179 -19.12 6.55 -4.68
C ARG A 179 -19.45 5.20 -5.31
N GLN A 180 -19.69 5.16 -6.61
CA GLN A 180 -19.98 3.92 -7.33
C GLN A 180 -18.85 2.90 -7.17
N HIS A 181 -17.60 3.31 -7.34
CA HIS A 181 -16.46 2.41 -7.23
C HIS A 181 -16.10 2.02 -5.80
N ARG A 182 -16.40 2.87 -4.81
CA ARG A 182 -16.37 2.48 -3.39
C ARG A 182 -17.30 1.31 -3.14
N GLU A 183 -18.53 1.35 -3.66
CA GLU A 183 -19.47 0.23 -3.54
C GLU A 183 -19.02 -1.01 -4.32
N ARG A 184 -18.35 -0.83 -5.48
CA ARG A 184 -17.72 -1.93 -6.22
C ARG A 184 -16.62 -2.61 -5.39
N ALA A 185 -15.73 -1.84 -4.75
CA ALA A 185 -14.71 -2.38 -3.87
C ALA A 185 -15.34 -3.13 -2.68
N ALA A 186 -16.39 -2.58 -2.07
CA ALA A 186 -17.16 -3.26 -1.03
C ALA A 186 -17.80 -4.57 -1.52
N SER A 187 -18.25 -4.64 -2.78
CA SER A 187 -18.73 -5.89 -3.40
C SER A 187 -17.66 -6.95 -3.45
N ARG A 188 -16.45 -6.61 -3.91
CA ARG A 188 -15.32 -7.55 -3.96
C ARG A 188 -14.95 -8.09 -2.58
N ILE A 189 -14.99 -7.25 -1.55
CA ILE A 189 -14.78 -7.68 -0.15
C ILE A 189 -15.85 -8.69 0.28
N ARG A 190 -17.13 -8.46 -0.06
CA ARG A 190 -18.22 -9.40 0.23
C ARG A 190 -18.10 -10.69 -0.56
N GLU A 191 -17.62 -10.65 -1.79
CA GLU A 191 -17.43 -11.83 -2.64
C GLU A 191 -16.32 -12.75 -2.09
N ALA A 192 -15.34 -12.20 -1.37
CA ALA A 192 -14.33 -12.97 -0.63
C ALA A 192 -14.82 -13.49 0.74
N THR A 193 -16.10 -13.37 1.07
CA THR A 193 -16.65 -13.80 2.37
C THR A 193 -17.14 -15.25 2.33
N VAL A 194 -16.59 -16.08 3.22
CA VAL A 194 -16.96 -17.50 3.38
C VAL A 194 -17.35 -17.76 4.82
N ASP A 195 -18.54 -18.33 5.03
CA ASP A 195 -19.14 -18.58 6.35
C ASP A 195 -19.21 -17.32 7.23
N GLY A 196 -19.51 -16.18 6.60
CA GLY A 196 -19.59 -14.88 7.29
C GLY A 196 -18.22 -14.33 7.71
N ILE A 197 -17.11 -14.86 7.22
CA ILE A 197 -15.75 -14.38 7.49
C ILE A 197 -15.08 -13.99 6.19
N VAL A 198 -14.56 -12.77 6.11
CA VAL A 198 -13.80 -12.30 4.96
C VAL A 198 -12.47 -13.04 4.86
N ARG A 199 -12.14 -13.57 3.66
CA ARG A 199 -10.95 -14.38 3.37
C ARG A 199 -9.91 -13.60 2.57
N ASN A 200 -8.78 -14.25 2.26
CA ASN A 200 -7.68 -13.62 1.54
C ASN A 200 -8.07 -13.11 0.14
N GLY A 201 -9.00 -13.75 -0.55
CA GLY A 201 -9.51 -13.27 -1.84
C GLY A 201 -10.73 -14.06 -2.33
N PRO A 202 -11.39 -13.62 -3.42
CA PRO A 202 -12.53 -14.33 -3.99
C PRO A 202 -12.21 -15.75 -4.50
N GLU A 203 -10.95 -15.98 -4.89
CA GLU A 203 -10.45 -17.28 -5.37
C GLU A 203 -9.53 -17.96 -4.34
N ASP A 204 -9.39 -17.39 -3.15
CA ASP A 204 -8.53 -17.90 -2.06
C ASP A 204 -9.23 -17.75 -0.71
N ASP A 205 -9.80 -18.86 -0.23
CA ASP A 205 -10.58 -18.94 1.00
C ASP A 205 -9.72 -19.00 2.29
N SER A 206 -8.40 -18.92 2.15
CA SER A 206 -7.49 -18.93 3.29
C SER A 206 -7.68 -17.71 4.18
N PHE A 207 -7.38 -17.88 5.47
CA PHE A 207 -7.38 -16.77 6.43
C PHE A 207 -6.11 -15.95 6.28
N ASP A 208 -6.28 -14.62 6.29
CA ASP A 208 -5.18 -13.66 6.21
C ASP A 208 -5.35 -12.57 7.27
N ALA A 209 -4.30 -12.34 8.06
CA ALA A 209 -4.31 -11.39 9.17
C ALA A 209 -4.50 -9.94 8.71
N SER A 210 -4.13 -9.61 7.46
CA SER A 210 -4.28 -8.27 6.90
C SER A 210 -5.74 -7.80 6.85
N VAL A 211 -6.68 -8.74 6.78
CA VAL A 211 -8.12 -8.47 6.76
C VAL A 211 -8.61 -7.89 8.10
N LEU A 212 -7.85 -8.03 9.19
CA LEU A 212 -8.16 -7.37 10.48
C LEU A 212 -8.14 -5.84 10.40
N LEU A 213 -7.62 -5.26 9.31
CA LEU A 213 -7.74 -3.82 9.06
C LEU A 213 -9.15 -3.38 8.66
N LEU A 214 -10.01 -4.31 8.22
CA LEU A 214 -11.40 -4.02 7.83
C LEU A 214 -12.17 -3.24 8.93
N PRO A 215 -12.24 -3.70 10.20
CA PRO A 215 -12.84 -2.92 11.29
C PRO A 215 -12.08 -1.63 11.61
N ILE A 216 -10.74 -1.66 11.58
CA ILE A 216 -9.89 -0.50 11.92
C ILE A 216 -10.14 0.68 10.95
N LEU A 217 -10.33 0.37 9.67
CA LEU A 217 -10.60 1.35 8.62
C LEU A 217 -12.06 1.83 8.63
N GLY A 218 -12.90 1.24 9.48
CA GLY A 218 -14.28 1.66 9.71
C GLY A 218 -15.24 1.16 8.64
N TYR A 219 -15.06 -0.07 8.16
CA TYR A 219 -16.03 -0.71 7.27
C TYR A 219 -17.42 -0.76 7.92
N PRO A 220 -18.50 -0.41 7.20
CA PRO A 220 -19.79 -0.11 7.84
C PRO A 220 -20.55 -1.34 8.35
N ASP A 221 -20.27 -2.54 7.82
CA ASP A 221 -20.91 -3.78 8.23
C ASP A 221 -20.27 -4.31 9.54
N ARG A 222 -20.90 -3.97 10.66
CA ARG A 222 -20.38 -4.29 12.00
C ARG A 222 -20.40 -5.79 12.30
N ASP A 223 -21.41 -6.51 11.82
CA ASP A 223 -21.53 -7.94 12.08
C ASP A 223 -20.45 -8.70 11.31
N LEU A 224 -20.24 -8.35 10.04
CA LEU A 224 -19.15 -8.90 9.23
C LEU A 224 -17.77 -8.57 9.82
N CYS A 225 -17.58 -7.36 10.32
CA CYS A 225 -16.33 -6.96 10.98
C CYS A 225 -16.06 -7.83 12.23
N LEU A 226 -17.08 -8.04 13.06
CA LEU A 226 -16.97 -8.81 14.31
C LEU A 226 -16.69 -10.29 14.02
N SER A 227 -17.48 -10.92 13.14
CA SER A 227 -17.30 -12.32 12.76
C SER A 227 -15.92 -12.55 12.13
N THR A 228 -15.48 -11.64 11.26
CA THR A 228 -14.16 -11.70 10.62
C THR A 228 -13.04 -11.58 11.65
N THR A 229 -13.16 -10.65 12.59
CA THR A 229 -12.16 -10.48 13.66
C THR A 229 -12.02 -11.75 14.51
N ILE A 230 -13.15 -12.30 14.97
CA ILE A 230 -13.16 -13.52 15.79
C ILE A 230 -12.65 -14.72 14.98
N GLY A 231 -13.10 -14.85 13.72
CA GLY A 231 -12.73 -15.94 12.83
C GLY A 231 -11.23 -15.97 12.55
N ILE A 232 -10.66 -14.82 12.18
CA ILE A 232 -9.22 -14.68 11.91
C ILE A 232 -8.40 -14.92 13.19
N ALA A 233 -8.78 -14.29 14.31
CA ALA A 233 -8.06 -14.48 15.57
C ALA A 233 -8.01 -15.96 15.96
N LYS A 234 -9.13 -16.68 15.86
CA LYS A 234 -9.18 -18.12 16.14
C LYS A 234 -8.38 -18.95 15.15
N ALA A 235 -8.48 -18.66 13.86
CA ALA A 235 -7.84 -19.46 12.82
C ALA A 235 -6.31 -19.27 12.81
N LEU A 236 -5.85 -18.04 13.04
CA LEU A 236 -4.44 -17.66 12.93
C LEU A 236 -3.70 -17.62 14.26
N ALA A 237 -4.36 -17.85 15.40
CA ALA A 237 -3.69 -17.95 16.71
C ALA A 237 -2.52 -18.95 16.66
N ALA A 238 -1.39 -18.56 17.23
CA ALA A 238 -0.30 -19.47 17.50
C ALA A 238 -0.68 -20.42 18.65
N ASP A 239 -0.16 -21.63 18.62
CA ASP A 239 -0.42 -22.59 19.69
C ASP A 239 0.26 -22.11 20.98
N ASP A 240 -0.51 -21.91 22.05
CA ASP A 240 0.01 -21.62 23.39
C ASP A 240 -0.45 -22.72 24.35
N PRO A 241 0.47 -23.46 25.00
CA PRO A 241 0.14 -24.45 26.02
C PRO A 241 -0.73 -23.93 27.19
N LYS A 242 -0.76 -22.61 27.40
CA LYS A 242 -1.55 -21.95 28.46
C LYS A 242 -2.95 -21.50 27.99
N GLY A 243 -3.32 -21.76 26.74
CA GLY A 243 -4.64 -21.46 26.20
C GLY A 243 -4.58 -20.36 25.13
N GLU A 244 -4.81 -19.11 25.54
CA GLU A 244 -4.93 -17.98 24.61
C GLU A 244 -3.55 -17.38 24.28
N SER A 245 -3.18 -17.45 23.01
CA SER A 245 -1.96 -16.86 22.50
C SER A 245 -2.18 -15.41 22.09
N PRO A 246 -1.35 -14.46 22.53
CA PRO A 246 -1.38 -13.08 22.03
C PRO A 246 -0.73 -12.95 20.64
N TYR A 247 -0.37 -14.06 20.00
CA TYR A 247 0.34 -14.09 18.73
C TYR A 247 -0.54 -14.67 17.61
N LEU A 248 -0.58 -13.98 16.47
CA LEU A 248 -1.20 -14.48 15.24
C LEU A 248 -0.15 -14.71 14.15
N TYR A 249 -0.34 -15.77 13.37
CA TYR A 249 0.34 -15.91 12.09
C TYR A 249 -0.24 -14.93 11.06
N ARG A 250 0.56 -14.55 10.07
CA ARG A 250 0.08 -13.74 8.92
C ARG A 250 -0.98 -14.50 8.11
N TYR A 251 -0.70 -15.78 7.87
CA TYR A 251 -1.54 -16.75 7.20
C TYR A 251 -1.01 -18.15 7.61
N LYS A 252 -1.81 -19.21 7.39
CA LYS A 252 -1.40 -20.61 7.64
C LYS A 252 -1.48 -21.43 6.35
N ARG A 253 -0.67 -21.07 5.35
CA ARG A 253 -0.50 -21.79 4.08
C ARG A 253 0.98 -21.99 3.78
N GLN A 254 1.29 -22.87 2.83
CA GLN A 254 2.66 -23.04 2.36
C GLN A 254 3.04 -21.86 1.46
N ASP A 255 4.19 -21.25 1.73
CA ASP A 255 4.77 -20.17 0.95
C ASP A 255 6.18 -20.56 0.44
N ASP A 256 6.88 -19.61 -0.19
CA ASP A 256 8.22 -19.84 -0.78
C ASP A 256 9.30 -20.19 0.24
N PHE A 257 9.00 -20.02 1.53
CA PHE A 257 9.86 -20.34 2.67
C PHE A 257 9.34 -21.56 3.46
N GLY A 258 8.23 -22.17 3.05
CA GLY A 258 7.61 -23.32 3.71
C GLY A 258 6.34 -22.94 4.47
N LYS A 259 6.03 -23.66 5.54
CA LYS A 259 4.93 -23.28 6.44
C LYS A 259 5.46 -22.20 7.41
N PRO A 260 4.77 -21.07 7.61
CA PRO A 260 5.22 -20.04 8.56
C PRO A 260 5.50 -20.61 9.95
N GLU A 261 6.71 -20.35 10.47
CA GLU A 261 7.15 -20.79 11.81
C GLU A 261 7.10 -19.67 12.86
N SER A 262 6.81 -18.44 12.44
CA SER A 262 6.82 -17.25 13.31
C SER A 262 5.47 -16.55 13.32
N ALA A 263 5.02 -16.18 14.52
CA ALA A 263 3.81 -15.41 14.76
C ALA A 263 4.16 -14.01 15.32
N PHE A 264 3.28 -13.05 15.11
CA PHE A 264 3.45 -11.65 15.51
C PHE A 264 2.52 -11.31 16.66
N LEU A 265 2.96 -10.42 17.55
CA LEU A 265 2.14 -9.95 18.65
C LEU A 265 0.98 -9.10 18.11
N THR A 266 -0.24 -9.43 18.53
CA THR A 266 -1.41 -8.59 18.27
C THR A 266 -1.72 -7.82 19.54
N GLY A 267 -1.54 -6.50 19.49
CA GLY A 267 -1.85 -5.57 20.58
C GLY A 267 -3.31 -5.11 20.56
#